data_AF-A0A7V7B449-F1
#
_entry.id   AF-A0A7V7B449-F1
#
_cell.length_a   1.000
_cell.length_b   1.000
_cell.length_c   1.000
_cell.angle_alpha   90.00
_cell.angle_beta   90.00
_cell.angle_gamma   90.00
#
_symmetry.space_group_name_H-M   'P 1'
#
loop_
_entity.id
_entity.type
_entity.pdbx_description
1 polymer ?
#
loop_
_entity_poly.entity_id
_entity_poly.type
_entity_poly.pdbx_seq_one_letter_code
_entity_poly.pdbx_strand_id
1 'polypeptide(L)'
;MDDHSLVPAGYKNRDPRALLYNFPSLPKVKFAKLMNEFYYFKALEAVEEAANKLGFILLPRNCMNWKRCRDYSDDRKVKVCGRTFFMMKFNELTESEAEKLENYIEEHVVNHRLAS
;
A
#
# COMPACT_ATOMS: atom_id res chain seq x y z
N MET A 1 -15.35 -8.07 -0.74
CA MET A 1 -13.96 -8.55 -0.59
C MET A 1 -13.20 -7.89 -1.72
N ASP A 2 -12.35 -6.91 -1.40
CA ASP A 2 -11.51 -6.24 -2.38
C ASP A 2 -10.30 -7.13 -2.65
N ASP A 3 -10.38 -7.96 -3.69
CA ASP A 3 -9.35 -8.92 -4.10
C ASP A 3 -8.02 -8.25 -4.52
N HIS A 4 -8.01 -6.93 -4.64
CA HIS A 4 -6.86 -6.14 -5.11
C HIS A 4 -6.34 -5.13 -4.08
N SER A 5 -6.71 -5.27 -2.80
CA SER A 5 -6.27 -4.32 -1.78
C SER A 5 -4.77 -4.44 -1.51
N LEU A 6 -4.07 -3.31 -1.52
CA LEU A 6 -2.65 -3.20 -1.17
C LEU A 6 -2.43 -3.10 0.35
N VAL A 7 -3.50 -3.05 1.14
CA VAL A 7 -3.45 -2.87 2.58
C VAL A 7 -3.59 -4.23 3.29
N PRO A 8 -2.63 -4.63 4.14
CA PRO A 8 -2.71 -5.89 4.84
C PRO A 8 -3.86 -5.90 5.85
N ALA A 9 -4.72 -6.91 5.73
CA ALA A 9 -5.80 -7.17 6.67
C ALA A 9 -5.21 -7.34 8.09
N GLY A 10 -5.63 -6.50 9.04
CA GLY A 10 -5.22 -6.59 10.45
C GLY A 10 -4.13 -5.61 10.88
N TYR A 11 -3.62 -4.74 10.01
CA TYR A 11 -2.63 -3.72 10.41
C TYR A 11 -3.14 -2.80 11.54
N LYS A 12 -4.45 -2.53 11.58
CA LYS A 12 -5.13 -1.73 12.62
C LYS A 12 -5.03 -2.33 14.03
N ASN A 13 -4.94 -3.65 14.13
CA ASN A 13 -4.84 -4.35 15.42
C ASN A 13 -3.48 -4.15 16.09
N ARG A 14 -2.51 -3.59 15.36
CA ARG A 14 -1.13 -3.33 15.80
C ARG A 14 -0.87 -1.83 15.93
N ASP A 15 -1.80 -1.08 16.52
CA ASP A 15 -1.58 0.36 16.76
C ASP A 15 -0.40 0.55 17.73
N PRO A 16 0.74 1.11 17.27
CA PRO A 16 1.92 1.25 18.10
C PRO A 16 1.75 2.33 19.15
N ARG A 17 0.75 3.22 19.04
CA ARG A 17 0.55 4.34 19.97
C ARG A 17 0.34 3.85 21.41
N ALA A 18 -0.36 2.74 21.58
CA ALA A 18 -0.59 2.12 22.89
C ALA A 18 0.69 1.47 23.47
N LEU A 19 1.66 1.10 22.63
CA LEU A 19 2.90 0.45 23.09
C LEU A 19 3.75 1.36 23.96
N LEU A 20 3.75 2.67 23.72
CA LEU A 20 4.58 3.60 24.51
C LEU A 20 4.10 3.69 25.96
N TYR A 21 2.79 3.55 26.18
CA TYR A 21 2.17 3.54 27.50
C TYR A 21 2.44 2.21 28.23
N ASN A 22 2.31 1.07 27.52
CA ASN A 22 2.48 -0.25 28.11
C ASN A 22 3.96 -0.66 28.29
N PHE A 23 4.87 -0.13 27.47
CA PHE A 23 6.29 -0.49 27.45
C PHE A 23 7.19 0.76 27.38
N PRO A 24 7.35 1.51 28.49
CA PRO A 24 8.13 2.74 28.51
C PRO A 24 9.64 2.54 28.25
N SER A 25 10.15 1.31 28.39
CA SER A 25 11.55 0.94 28.08
C SER A 25 11.78 0.57 26.61
N LEU A 26 10.79 0.74 25.72
CA LEU A 26 10.92 0.39 24.31
C LEU A 26 12.02 1.25 23.63
N PRO A 27 12.94 0.65 22.86
CA PRO A 27 13.91 1.43 22.10
C PRO A 27 13.23 2.41 21.13
N LYS A 28 13.56 3.70 21.24
CA LYS A 28 12.99 4.79 20.43
C LYS A 28 13.03 4.49 18.91
N VAL A 29 14.10 3.87 18.45
CA VAL A 29 14.29 3.50 17.03
C VAL A 29 13.31 2.42 16.58
N LYS A 30 13.04 1.41 17.44
CA LYS A 30 12.06 0.36 17.14
C LYS A 30 10.65 0.95 17.11
N PHE A 31 10.33 1.82 18.06
CA PHE A 31 9.06 2.53 18.09
C PHE A 31 8.81 3.34 16.80
N ALA A 32 9.81 4.12 16.38
CA ALA A 32 9.72 4.94 15.18
C ALA A 32 9.48 4.10 13.93
N LYS A 33 10.11 2.92 13.81
CA LYS A 33 9.86 2.00 12.69
C LYS A 33 8.41 1.51 12.67
N LEU A 34 7.89 1.04 13.80
CA LEU A 34 6.50 0.56 13.92
C LEU A 34 5.50 1.68 13.62
N MET A 35 5.74 2.89 14.13
CA MET A 35 4.89 4.04 13.86
C MET A 35 4.90 4.45 12.38
N ASN A 36 6.07 4.45 11.74
CA ASN A 36 6.19 4.78 10.32
C ASN A 36 5.44 3.77 9.45
N GLU A 37 5.53 2.48 9.78
CA GLU A 37 4.81 1.42 9.08
C GLU A 37 3.29 1.54 9.27
N PHE A 38 2.83 1.78 10.49
CA PHE A 38 1.42 2.01 10.77
C PHE A 38 0.86 3.23 10.02
N TYR A 39 1.60 4.34 10.03
CA TYR A 39 1.19 5.54 9.28
C TYR A 39 1.21 5.33 7.78
N TYR A 40 2.15 4.54 7.27
CA TYR A 40 2.20 4.17 5.86
C TYR A 40 0.93 3.43 5.44
N PHE A 41 0.55 2.36 6.15
CA PHE A 41 -0.66 1.60 5.82
C PHE A 41 -1.94 2.39 6.02
N LYS A 42 -1.98 3.25 7.05
CA LYS A 42 -3.12 4.16 7.26
C LYS A 42 -3.29 5.17 6.13
N ALA A 43 -2.19 5.74 5.64
CA ALA A 43 -2.21 6.65 4.50
C ALA A 43 -2.59 5.91 3.21
N LEU A 44 -2.07 4.69 3.03
CA LEU A 44 -2.40 3.84 1.88
C LEU A 44 -3.88 3.48 1.84
N GLU A 45 -4.47 3.11 2.98
CA GLU A 45 -5.90 2.81 3.10
C GLU A 45 -6.78 4.01 2.72
N ALA A 46 -6.45 5.21 3.22
CA ALA A 46 -7.21 6.41 2.88
C ALA A 46 -7.17 6.73 1.37
N VAL A 47 -6.03 6.51 0.73
CA VAL A 47 -5.87 6.72 -0.71
C VAL A 47 -6.57 5.62 -1.51
N GLU A 48 -6.52 4.37 -1.04
CA GLU A 48 -7.20 3.24 -1.65
C GLU A 48 -8.71 3.41 -1.60
N GLU A 49 -9.27 3.81 -0.44
CA GLU A 49 -10.69 4.14 -0.33
C GLU A 49 -11.10 5.28 -1.27
N ALA A 50 -10.25 6.31 -1.42
CA ALA A 50 -10.52 7.41 -2.34
C ALA A 50 -10.48 6.95 -3.80
N ALA A 51 -9.51 6.11 -4.18
CA ALA A 51 -9.39 5.54 -5.52
C ALA A 51 -10.58 4.62 -5.83
N ASN A 52 -10.96 3.74 -4.90
CA ASN A 52 -12.08 2.81 -5.05
C ASN A 52 -13.41 3.55 -5.22
N LYS A 53 -13.64 4.66 -4.49
CA LYS A 53 -14.82 5.52 -4.66
C LYS A 53 -14.91 6.13 -6.07
N LEU A 54 -13.77 6.36 -6.72
CA LEU A 54 -13.67 6.86 -8.08
C LEU A 54 -13.68 5.72 -9.13
N GLY A 55 -13.74 4.45 -8.70
CA GLY A 55 -13.71 3.27 -9.56
C GLY A 55 -12.32 2.94 -10.11
N PHE A 56 -11.26 3.37 -9.42
CA PHE A 56 -9.86 3.04 -9.74
C PHE A 56 -9.27 2.13 -8.68
N ILE A 57 -8.28 1.34 -9.09
CA ILE A 57 -7.39 0.59 -8.21
C ILE A 57 -6.02 1.28 -8.15
N LEU A 58 -5.27 1.01 -7.08
CA LEU A 58 -3.89 1.46 -6.96
C LEU A 58 -2.92 0.43 -7.53
N LEU A 59 -2.09 0.88 -8.48
CA LEU A 59 -1.02 0.09 -9.05
C LEU A 59 0.34 0.64 -8.58
N PRO A 60 1.19 -0.17 -7.93
CA PRO A 60 2.55 0.26 -7.59
C PRO A 60 3.35 0.58 -8.85
N ARG A 61 4.18 1.63 -8.82
CA ARG A 61 5.05 2.02 -9.95
C ARG A 61 5.92 0.86 -10.46
N ASN A 62 6.30 -0.07 -9.59
CA ASN A 62 7.14 -1.22 -9.94
C ASN A 62 6.41 -2.24 -10.83
N CYS A 63 5.07 -2.30 -10.75
CA CYS A 63 4.25 -3.21 -11.55
C CYS A 63 3.99 -2.64 -12.96
N MET A 64 4.06 -1.33 -13.13
CA MET A 64 3.72 -0.63 -14.37
C MET A 64 4.90 -0.49 -15.32
N ASN A 65 4.65 -0.55 -16.63
CA ASN A 65 5.70 -0.32 -17.62
C ASN A 65 6.18 1.15 -17.60
N TRP A 66 7.50 1.38 -17.73
CA TRP A 66 8.12 2.71 -17.68
C TRP A 66 7.51 3.71 -18.68
N LYS A 67 7.11 3.24 -19.87
CA LYS A 67 6.48 4.08 -20.89
C LYS A 67 5.12 4.59 -20.42
N ARG A 68 4.28 3.67 -19.92
CA ARG A 68 2.98 4.02 -19.35
C ARG A 68 3.13 4.89 -18.10
N CYS A 69 4.13 4.65 -17.27
CA CYS A 69 4.41 5.52 -16.12
C CYS A 69 4.64 6.98 -16.53
N ARG A 70 5.24 7.22 -17.71
CA ARG A 70 5.43 8.58 -18.24
C ARG A 70 4.10 9.14 -18.73
N ASP A 71 3.34 8.37 -19.49
CA ASP A 71 2.07 8.80 -20.09
C ASP A 71 1.00 9.13 -19.04
N TYR A 72 0.96 8.42 -17.92
CA TYR A 72 -0.01 8.64 -16.84
C TYR A 72 0.55 9.46 -15.65
N SER A 73 1.76 10.02 -15.77
CA SER A 73 2.43 10.70 -14.65
C SER A 73 1.74 12.00 -14.21
N ASP A 74 1.03 12.68 -15.11
CA ASP A 74 0.48 14.01 -14.84
C ASP A 74 -0.90 13.93 -14.17
N ASP A 75 -1.78 13.05 -14.65
CA ASP A 75 -3.18 13.00 -14.17
C ASP A 75 -3.46 11.92 -13.12
N ARG A 76 -2.74 10.78 -13.14
CA ARG A 76 -3.14 9.58 -12.38
C ARG A 76 -2.14 9.11 -11.34
N LYS A 77 -1.13 9.92 -11.06
CA LYS A 77 -0.05 9.60 -10.13
C LYS A 77 -0.39 10.03 -8.72
N VAL A 78 -0.24 9.11 -7.77
CA VAL A 78 -0.40 9.38 -6.33
C VAL A 78 0.88 9.01 -5.60
N LYS A 79 1.27 9.83 -4.63
CA LYS A 79 2.44 9.58 -3.79
C LYS A 79 2.00 9.33 -2.35
N VAL A 80 2.31 8.16 -1.83
CA VAL A 80 2.02 7.77 -0.44
C VAL A 80 3.34 7.52 0.27
N CYS A 81 3.67 8.35 1.26
CA CYS A 81 4.88 8.22 2.10
C CYS A 81 6.17 7.92 1.32
N GLY A 82 6.40 8.63 0.21
CA GLY A 82 7.61 8.44 -0.62
C GLY A 82 7.50 7.38 -1.71
N ARG A 83 6.51 6.48 -1.64
CA ARG A 83 6.21 5.49 -2.68
C ARG A 83 5.22 6.06 -3.70
N THR A 84 5.39 5.69 -4.96
CA THR A 84 4.56 6.17 -6.06
C THR A 84 3.62 5.07 -6.52
N PHE A 85 2.34 5.43 -6.64
CA PHE A 85 1.25 4.60 -7.11
C PHE A 85 0.55 5.30 -8.27
N PHE A 86 -0.12 4.52 -9.10
CA PHE A 86 -0.94 5.00 -10.20
C PHE A 86 -2.37 4.54 -10.00
N MET A 87 -3.32 5.44 -10.20
CA MET A 87 -4.75 5.11 -10.21
C MET A 87 -5.13 4.60 -11.60
N MET A 88 -5.48 3.32 -11.71
CA MET A 88 -5.83 2.68 -12.98
C MET A 88 -7.14 1.92 -12.82
N LYS A 89 -7.93 1.79 -13.89
CA LYS A 89 -9.07 0.87 -13.85
C LYS A 89 -8.58 -0.56 -14.11
N PHE A 90 -9.26 -1.54 -13.55
CA PHE A 90 -8.90 -2.95 -13.77
C PHE A 90 -8.88 -3.31 -15.26
N ASN A 91 -9.87 -2.83 -16.02
CA ASN A 91 -9.96 -3.06 -17.47
C ASN A 91 -8.88 -2.34 -18.30
N GLU A 92 -8.10 -1.42 -17.73
CA GLU A 92 -7.01 -0.70 -18.42
C GLU A 92 -5.63 -1.36 -18.22
N LEU A 93 -5.56 -2.37 -17.35
CA LEU A 93 -4.35 -3.15 -17.09
C LEU A 93 -4.10 -4.11 -18.25
N THR A 94 -2.83 -4.26 -18.62
CA THR A 94 -2.44 -5.41 -19.45
C THR A 94 -2.32 -6.65 -18.57
N GLU A 95 -2.42 -7.84 -19.16
CA GLU A 95 -2.23 -9.12 -18.44
C GLU A 95 -0.93 -9.12 -17.63
N SER A 96 0.18 -8.66 -18.22
CA SER A 96 1.47 -8.60 -17.51
C SER A 96 1.50 -7.61 -16.34
N GLU A 97 0.68 -6.56 -16.36
CA GLU A 97 0.57 -5.59 -15.24
C GLU A 97 -0.33 -6.14 -14.14
N ALA A 98 -1.39 -6.86 -14.49
CA ALA A 98 -2.25 -7.58 -13.56
C ALA A 98 -1.48 -8.69 -12.83
N GLU A 99 -0.73 -9.51 -13.56
CA GLU A 99 0.11 -10.58 -12.98
C GLU A 99 1.17 -10.00 -12.01
N LYS A 100 1.78 -8.87 -12.36
CA LYS A 100 2.72 -8.18 -11.45
C LYS A 100 2.03 -7.61 -10.22
N LEU A 101 0.79 -7.16 -10.34
CA LEU A 101 0.02 -6.67 -9.20
C LEU A 101 -0.32 -7.83 -8.25
N GLU A 102 -0.76 -8.96 -8.79
CA GLU A 102 -1.04 -10.17 -8.00
C GLU A 102 0.20 -10.65 -7.26
N ASN A 103 1.33 -10.78 -7.96
CA ASN A 103 2.61 -11.14 -7.35
C ASN A 103 3.02 -10.14 -6.25
N TYR A 104 2.79 -8.83 -6.47
CA TYR A 104 3.09 -7.81 -5.46
C TYR A 104 2.21 -7.97 -4.21
N ILE A 105 0.92 -8.27 -4.39
CA ILE A 105 -0.02 -8.51 -3.29
C ILE A 105 0.40 -9.75 -2.51
N GLU A 106 0.76 -10.84 -3.19
CA GLU A 106 1.23 -12.06 -2.55
C GLU A 106 2.51 -11.80 -1.72
N GLU A 107 3.50 -11.14 -2.30
CA GLU A 107 4.78 -10.90 -1.65
C GLU A 107 4.70 -9.90 -0.49
N HIS A 108 3.94 -8.81 -0.64
CA HIS A 108 3.98 -7.70 0.31
C HIS A 108 2.75 -7.56 1.20
N VAL A 109 1.63 -8.17 0.83
CA VAL A 109 0.38 -8.08 1.60
C VAL A 109 0.07 -9.41 2.27
N VAL A 110 0.19 -10.53 1.55
CA VAL A 110 -0.09 -11.87 2.08
C VAL A 110 1.06 -12.34 2.97
N ASN A 111 2.32 -12.25 2.53
CA ASN A 111 3.44 -12.65 3.40
C ASN A 111 3.62 -11.74 4.62
N HIS A 112 3.11 -10.51 4.58
CA HIS A 112 3.04 -9.66 5.78
C HIS A 112 2.12 -10.25 6.86
N ARG A 113 1.16 -11.10 6.46
CA ARG A 113 0.35 -11.92 7.38
C ARG A 113 1.13 -13.09 7.98
N LEU A 114 2.21 -13.55 7.33
CA LEU A 114 2.98 -14.75 7.72
C LEU A 114 4.28 -14.45 8.47
N ALA A 115 4.91 -13.30 8.24
CA ALA A 115 6.09 -12.83 9.01
C ALA A 115 5.71 -12.26 10.40
N SER A 116 4.54 -12.65 10.90
CA SER A 116 3.75 -11.97 11.94
C SER A 116 3.37 -12.91 13.06
#